data_AF-A0A6A3BE40-F1
#
_entry.id   AF-A0A6A3BE40-F1
#
_cell.length_a   1.000
_cell.length_b   1.000
_cell.length_c   1.000
_cell.angle_alpha   90.00
_cell.angle_beta   90.00
_cell.angle_gamma   90.00
#
_symmetry.space_group_name_H-M   'P 1'
#
loop_
_entity.id
_entity.type
_entity.pdbx_description
1 polymer ?
#
loop_
_entity_poly.entity_id
_entity_poly.type
_entity_poly.pdbx_seq_one_letter_code
_entity_poly.pdbx_strand_id
1 'polypeptide(L)'
;MDFQSQKLYSPKFNKKRLNQEQVRLLERSFIANKKLEPELKLQLANQLGVLPRQVAIWYQNKRARWKTQSLELDYNTLQVKLDNALSEKRRLEKDVKYLQEELRKAQEMMFAMNSTQRDYISSSPTTTKSSAA
;
A
#
# COMPACT_ATOMS: atom_id res chain seq x y z
N MET A 1 32.13 -49.32 35.51
CA MET A 1 31.35 -48.76 34.39
C MET A 1 30.94 -47.35 34.80
N ASP A 2 31.89 -46.42 34.80
CA ASP A 2 31.63 -45.04 35.18
C ASP A 2 31.25 -44.24 33.92
N PHE A 3 29.96 -43.92 33.82
CA PHE A 3 29.41 -43.04 32.79
C PHE A 3 29.77 -41.59 33.10
N GLN A 4 31.04 -41.27 32.95
CA GLN A 4 31.51 -39.89 32.92
C GLN A 4 31.17 -39.34 31.53
N SER A 5 29.92 -38.92 31.37
CA SER A 5 29.39 -38.31 30.14
C SER A 5 30.33 -37.20 29.69
N GLN A 6 31.02 -37.51 28.61
CA GLN A 6 31.91 -36.63 27.86
C GLN A 6 31.17 -35.32 27.62
N LYS A 7 31.67 -34.23 28.22
CA LYS A 7 31.44 -32.88 27.70
C LYS A 7 31.96 -32.89 26.27
N LEU A 8 31.08 -33.14 25.30
CA LEU A 8 31.38 -32.90 23.90
C LEU A 8 31.82 -31.45 23.81
N TYR A 9 33.13 -31.26 23.63
CA TYR A 9 33.71 -30.01 23.23
C TYR A 9 32.98 -29.57 21.97
N SER A 10 31.98 -28.69 22.12
CA SER A 10 31.47 -27.90 21.01
C SER A 10 32.67 -27.10 20.54
N PRO A 11 33.25 -27.41 19.35
CA PRO A 11 34.38 -26.66 18.87
C PRO A 11 33.97 -25.20 18.88
N LYS A 12 34.84 -24.30 19.30
CA LYS A 12 34.65 -22.85 19.14
C LYS A 12 34.50 -22.61 17.63
N PHE A 13 33.28 -22.77 17.12
CA PHE A 13 32.96 -22.73 15.71
C PHE A 13 33.38 -21.35 15.24
N ASN A 14 34.44 -21.34 14.44
CA ASN A 14 35.13 -20.14 14.00
C ASN A 14 34.11 -19.09 13.60
N LYS A 15 33.99 -18.03 14.42
CA LYS A 15 33.14 -16.86 14.19
C LYS A 15 33.66 -16.00 13.02
N LYS A 16 34.36 -16.63 12.06
CA LYS A 16 34.90 -15.94 10.89
C LYS A 16 33.73 -15.45 10.06
N ARG A 17 33.71 -14.14 9.85
CA ARG A 17 32.77 -13.45 8.96
C ARG A 17 32.91 -14.04 7.56
N LEU A 18 31.78 -14.28 6.90
CA LEU A 18 31.77 -14.72 5.51
C LEU A 18 32.46 -13.64 4.65
N ASN A 19 33.35 -14.07 3.76
CA ASN A 19 34.00 -13.18 2.83
C ASN A 19 33.02 -12.74 1.72
N GLN A 20 33.41 -11.74 0.92
CA GLN A 20 32.52 -11.16 -0.08
C GLN A 20 32.13 -12.17 -1.17
N GLU A 21 33.03 -13.08 -1.55
CA GLU A 21 32.76 -14.10 -2.55
C GLU A 21 31.76 -15.15 -2.05
N GLN A 22 31.92 -15.60 -0.80
CA GLN A 22 31.00 -16.50 -0.13
C GLN A 22 29.60 -15.88 -0.04
N VAL A 23 29.53 -14.58 0.31
CA VAL A 23 28.26 -13.84 0.33
C VAL A 23 27.64 -13.79 -1.07
N ARG A 24 28.41 -13.47 -2.13
CA ARG A 24 27.89 -13.43 -3.50
C ARG A 24 27.28 -14.76 -3.95
N LEU A 25 27.90 -15.89 -3.62
CA LEU A 25 27.35 -17.21 -3.96
C LEU A 25 26.05 -17.49 -3.20
N LEU A 26 26.01 -17.17 -1.90
CA LEU A 26 24.79 -17.31 -1.08
C LEU A 26 23.67 -16.42 -1.61
N GLU A 27 23.98 -15.21 -2.07
CA GLU A 27 23.01 -14.31 -2.69
C GLU A 27 22.47 -14.86 -4.00
N ARG A 28 23.34 -15.37 -4.88
CA ARG A 28 22.91 -16.00 -6.14
C ARG A 28 21.96 -17.18 -5.86
N SER A 29 22.32 -18.02 -4.89
CA SER A 29 21.48 -19.16 -4.49
C SER A 29 20.15 -18.70 -3.88
N PHE A 30 20.16 -17.67 -3.03
CA PHE A 30 18.95 -17.13 -2.41
C PHE A 30 17.96 -16.52 -3.41
N ILE A 31 18.47 -15.84 -4.45
CA ILE A 31 17.64 -15.28 -5.52
C ILE A 31 16.96 -16.40 -6.30
N ALA A 32 17.66 -17.51 -6.56
CA ALA A 32 17.10 -18.68 -7.23
C ALA A 32 16.08 -19.43 -6.35
N ASN A 33 16.39 -19.62 -5.07
CA ASN A 33 15.48 -20.24 -4.10
C ASN A 33 15.62 -19.59 -2.72
N LYS A 34 14.54 -18.93 -2.28
CA LYS A 34 14.47 -18.25 -0.98
C LYS A 34 14.40 -19.21 0.22
N LYS A 35 14.05 -20.49 -0.02
CA LYS A 35 13.99 -21.54 0.99
C LYS A 35 15.29 -22.35 0.99
N LEU A 36 15.85 -22.55 2.18
CA LEU A 36 17.07 -23.34 2.35
C LEU A 36 16.69 -24.78 2.67
N GLU A 37 16.71 -25.65 1.66
CA GLU A 37 16.49 -27.08 1.85
C GLU A 37 17.70 -27.75 2.54
N PRO A 38 17.50 -28.85 3.29
CA PRO A 38 18.59 -29.53 4.01
C PRO A 38 19.76 -29.96 3.11
N GLU A 39 19.44 -30.50 1.92
CA GLU A 39 20.43 -30.94 0.93
C GLU A 39 21.23 -29.74 0.39
N LEU A 40 20.53 -28.69 -0.06
CA LEU A 40 21.15 -27.46 -0.55
C LEU A 40 22.05 -26.80 0.50
N LYS A 41 21.64 -26.84 1.77
CA LYS A 41 22.46 -26.32 2.89
C LYS A 41 23.79 -27.05 3.01
N LEU A 42 23.80 -28.38 2.90
CA LEU A 42 25.03 -29.16 2.98
C LEU A 42 25.92 -28.89 1.75
N GLN A 43 25.33 -28.85 0.56
CA GLN A 43 26.04 -28.54 -0.68
C GLN A 43 26.70 -27.15 -0.63
N LEU A 44 25.96 -26.12 -0.22
CA LEU A 44 26.49 -24.76 -0.07
C LEU A 44 27.58 -24.69 1.00
N ALA A 45 27.40 -25.37 2.13
CA ALA A 45 28.40 -25.41 3.20
C ALA A 45 29.73 -26.00 2.71
N ASN A 46 29.65 -27.13 1.99
CA ASN A 46 30.81 -27.81 1.40
C ASN A 46 31.48 -26.93 0.34
N GLN A 47 30.71 -26.35 -0.59
CA GLN A 47 31.25 -25.51 -1.66
C GLN A 47 31.93 -24.24 -1.13
N LEU A 48 31.39 -23.66 -0.05
CA LEU A 48 31.89 -22.42 0.54
C LEU A 48 33.02 -22.67 1.57
N GLY A 49 33.24 -23.92 1.98
CA GLY A 49 34.16 -24.26 3.06
C GLY A 49 33.72 -23.70 4.43
N VAL A 50 32.42 -23.61 4.68
CA VAL A 50 31.84 -23.02 5.90
C VAL A 50 30.91 -23.99 6.60
N LEU A 51 30.57 -23.71 7.85
CA LEU A 51 29.68 -24.56 8.62
C LEU A 51 28.23 -24.46 8.11
N PRO A 52 27.47 -25.58 8.03
CA PRO A 52 26.05 -25.57 7.67
C PRO A 52 25.21 -24.60 8.52
N ARG A 53 25.59 -24.41 9.78
CA ARG A 53 24.97 -23.42 10.68
C ARG A 53 25.15 -21.98 10.21
N GLN A 54 26.31 -21.62 9.66
CA GLN A 54 26.56 -20.27 9.14
C GLN A 54 25.70 -19.99 7.90
N VAL A 55 25.55 -20.97 7.01
CA VAL A 55 24.63 -20.90 5.86
C VAL A 55 23.19 -20.70 6.35
N ALA A 56 22.75 -21.48 7.34
CA ALA A 56 21.40 -21.37 7.91
C ALA A 56 21.12 -19.98 8.52
N ILE A 57 22.05 -19.46 9.34
CA ILE A 57 21.93 -18.13 9.94
C ILE A 57 21.92 -17.05 8.86
N TRP A 58 22.78 -17.17 7.85
CA TRP A 58 22.83 -16.21 6.75
C TRP A 58 21.49 -16.16 6.00
N TYR A 59 20.89 -17.32 5.69
CA TYR A 59 19.58 -17.39 5.04
C TYR A 59 18.46 -16.81 5.92
N GLN A 60 18.47 -17.09 7.22
CA GLN A 60 17.53 -16.49 8.16
C GLN A 60 17.63 -14.96 8.16
N ASN A 61 18.84 -14.42 8.27
CA ASN A 61 19.08 -12.97 8.24
C ASN A 61 18.73 -12.34 6.89
N LYS A 62 19.01 -13.03 5.77
CA LYS A 62 18.64 -12.54 4.44
C LYS A 62 17.12 -12.51 4.28
N ARG A 63 16.39 -13.52 4.76
CA ARG A 63 14.91 -13.50 4.76
C ARG A 63 14.34 -12.40 5.64
N ALA A 64 14.90 -12.19 6.84
CA ALA A 64 14.46 -11.11 7.72
C ALA A 64 14.61 -9.75 7.03
N ARG A 65 15.79 -9.46 6.48
CA ARG A 65 16.05 -8.23 5.72
C ARG A 65 15.15 -8.07 4.51
N TRP A 66 14.97 -9.13 3.73
CA TRP A 66 14.09 -9.10 2.56
C TRP A 66 12.63 -8.82 2.95
N LYS A 67 12.15 -9.42 4.06
CA LYS A 67 10.80 -9.15 4.59
C LYS A 67 10.65 -7.68 5.00
N THR A 68 11.63 -7.13 5.72
CA THR A 68 11.62 -5.71 6.10
C THR A 68 11.59 -4.81 4.87
N GLN A 69 12.47 -5.04 3.90
CA GLN A 69 12.51 -4.25 2.65
C GLN A 69 11.20 -4.34 1.85
N SER A 70 10.58 -5.52 1.79
CA SER A 70 9.28 -5.69 1.14
C SER A 70 8.20 -4.89 1.85
N LEU A 71 8.15 -4.95 3.19
CA LEU A 71 7.17 -4.20 3.98
C LEU A 71 7.34 -2.69 3.84
N GLU A 72 8.59 -2.20 3.80
CA GLU A 72 8.88 -0.79 3.56
C GLU A 72 8.38 -0.33 2.18
N LEU A 73 8.61 -1.15 1.13
CA LEU A 73 8.11 -0.85 -0.22
C LEU A 73 6.57 -0.86 -0.28
N ASP A 74 5.94 -1.85 0.34
CA ASP A 74 4.48 -1.96 0.40
C ASP A 74 3.87 -0.78 1.16
N TYR A 75 4.48 -0.39 2.28
CA TYR A 75 4.08 0.79 3.05
C TYR A 75 4.16 2.06 2.21
N ASN A 76 5.29 2.31 1.53
CA ASN A 76 5.45 3.48 0.67
C ASN A 76 4.42 3.49 -0.47
N THR A 77 4.13 2.34 -1.06
CA THR A 77 3.12 2.20 -2.10
C THR A 77 1.72 2.54 -1.57
N LEU A 78 1.37 2.07 -0.37
CA LEU A 78 0.10 2.37 0.29
C LEU A 78 0.00 3.85 0.66
N GLN A 79 1.09 4.45 1.12
CA GLN A 79 1.14 5.88 1.46
C GLN A 79 0.83 6.75 0.24
N VAL A 80 1.47 6.49 -0.90
CA VAL A 80 1.19 7.22 -2.15
C VAL A 80 -0.27 7.06 -2.58
N LYS A 81 -0.85 5.86 -2.46
CA LYS A 81 -2.27 5.63 -2.77
C LYS A 81 -3.19 6.42 -1.84
N LEU A 82 -2.87 6.48 -0.55
CA LEU A 82 -3.63 7.25 0.43
C LEU A 82 -3.58 8.75 0.10
N ASP A 83 -2.39 9.29 -0.18
CA ASP A 83 -2.22 10.71 -0.49
C ASP A 83 -2.99 11.11 -1.76
N ASN A 84 -2.96 10.25 -2.78
CA ASN A 84 -3.75 10.44 -4.01
C ASN A 84 -5.26 10.42 -3.71
N ALA A 85 -5.74 9.45 -2.93
CA ALA A 85 -7.15 9.35 -2.55
C ALA A 85 -7.61 10.57 -1.73
N LEU A 86 -6.78 11.07 -0.82
CA LEU A 86 -7.06 12.28 -0.05
C LEU A 86 -7.07 13.55 -0.91
N SER A 87 -6.21 13.63 -1.93
CA SER A 87 -6.24 14.72 -2.90
C SER A 87 -7.53 14.71 -3.73
N GLU A 88 -7.90 13.54 -4.24
CA GLU A 88 -9.13 13.34 -5.01
C GLU A 88 -10.39 13.63 -4.19
N LYS A 89 -10.44 13.15 -2.93
CA LYS A 89 -11.51 13.49 -2.00
C LYS A 89 -11.64 15.00 -1.82
N ARG A 90 -10.54 15.72 -1.56
CA ARG A 90 -10.57 17.18 -1.41
C ARG A 90 -11.05 17.90 -2.67
N ARG A 91 -10.71 17.39 -3.86
CA ARG A 91 -11.22 17.93 -5.12
C ARG A 91 -12.73 17.73 -5.24
N LEU A 92 -13.21 16.51 -5.03
CA LEU A 92 -14.63 16.18 -5.08
C LEU A 92 -15.44 16.97 -4.05
N GLU A 93 -14.92 17.17 -2.84
CA GLU A 93 -15.58 18.00 -1.82
C GLU A 93 -15.74 19.46 -2.27
N LYS A 94 -14.77 20.01 -3.01
CA LYS A 94 -14.89 21.35 -3.59
C LYS A 94 -15.91 21.38 -4.72
N ASP A 95 -15.88 20.38 -5.61
CA ASP A 95 -16.81 20.28 -6.73
C ASP A 95 -18.25 20.14 -6.24
N VAL A 96 -18.49 19.30 -5.21
CA VAL A 96 -19.81 19.15 -4.58
C VAL A 96 -20.29 20.48 -4.01
N LYS A 97 -19.46 21.20 -3.25
CA LYS A 97 -19.83 22.51 -2.71
C LYS A 97 -20.16 23.53 -3.79
N TYR A 98 -19.35 23.57 -4.84
CA TYR A 98 -19.57 24.44 -5.99
C TYR A 98 -20.90 24.13 -6.67
N LEU A 99 -21.17 22.86 -6.97
CA LEU A 99 -22.40 22.44 -7.63
C LEU A 99 -23.64 22.68 -6.76
N GLN A 100 -23.53 22.52 -5.44
CA GLN A 100 -24.62 22.85 -4.51
C GLN A 100 -24.96 24.34 -4.54
N GLU A 101 -23.95 25.21 -4.62
CA GLU A 101 -24.16 26.66 -4.70
C GLU A 101 -24.76 27.07 -6.04
N GLU A 102 -24.30 26.50 -7.15
CA GLU A 102 -24.89 26.75 -8.48
C GLU A 102 -26.34 26.26 -8.55
N LEU A 103 -26.63 25.10 -7.96
CA LEU A 103 -28.00 24.58 -7.88
C LEU A 103 -28.90 25.53 -7.07
N ARG A 104 -28.42 26.04 -5.93
CA ARG A 104 -29.15 27.01 -5.10
C ARG A 104 -29.49 28.27 -5.91
N LYS A 105 -28.52 28.86 -6.60
CA LYS A 105 -28.72 30.04 -7.45
C LYS A 105 -29.74 29.79 -8.56
N ALA A 106 -29.65 28.63 -9.22
CA ALA A 106 -30.60 28.27 -10.28
C ALA A 106 -32.04 28.12 -9.72
N GLN A 107 -32.20 27.52 -8.54
CA GLN A 107 -33.49 27.43 -7.85
C GLN A 107 -34.05 28.80 -7.50
N GLU A 108 -33.21 29.72 -7.00
CA GLU A 108 -33.60 31.10 -6.69
C GLU A 108 -34.04 31.87 -7.93
N MET A 109 -33.29 31.76 -9.04
CA MET A 109 -33.66 32.38 -10.32
C MET A 109 -35.00 31.85 -10.85
N MET A 110 -35.20 30.52 -10.82
CA MET A 110 -36.47 29.89 -11.23
C MET A 110 -37.65 30.38 -10.37
N PHE A 111 -37.45 30.53 -9.07
CA PHE A 111 -38.48 31.04 -8.15
C PHE A 111 -38.82 32.52 -8.43
N ALA A 112 -37.80 33.34 -8.68
CA ALA A 112 -37.98 34.75 -9.03
C ALA A 112 -38.74 34.93 -10.35
N MET A 113 -38.41 34.12 -11.37
CA MET A 113 -39.06 34.15 -12.68
C MET A 113 -40.54 33.71 -12.61
N ASN A 114 -40.85 32.68 -11.82
CA ASN A 114 -42.24 32.25 -11.59
C ASN A 114 -43.08 33.29 -10.83
N SER A 115 -42.47 34.04 -9.91
CA SER A 115 -43.16 35.11 -9.18
C SER A 115 -43.48 36.29 -10.09
N THR A 116 -42.50 36.75 -10.90
CA THR A 116 -42.73 37.82 -11.89
C THR A 116 -43.76 37.44 -12.94
N GLN A 117 -43.79 36.16 -13.36
CA GLN A 117 -44.80 35.68 -14.30
C GLN A 117 -46.21 35.64 -13.70
N ARG A 118 -46.35 35.31 -12.40
CA ARG A 118 -47.63 35.40 -11.69
C ARG A 118 -48.13 36.84 -11.53
N ASP A 119 -47.25 37.77 -11.18
CA ASP A 119 -47.60 39.19 -11.03
C ASP A 119 -47.99 39.82 -12.37
N TYR A 120 -47.34 39.42 -13.47
CA TYR A 120 -47.70 39.84 -14.84
C TYR A 120 -49.07 39.29 -15.29
N ILE A 121 -49.39 38.04 -14.96
CA ILE A 121 -50.70 37.43 -15.27
C ILE A 121 -51.81 38.08 -14.42
N SER A 122 -51.53 38.44 -13.16
CA SER A 122 -52.50 39.10 -12.27
C SER A 122 -52.78 40.57 -12.63
N SER A 123 -51.85 41.24 -13.31
CA SER A 123 -51.97 42.66 -13.71
C SER A 123 -52.44 42.84 -15.17
N SER A 124 -52.61 41.75 -15.92
CA SER A 124 -53.19 41.80 -17.26
C SER A 124 -54.70 42.05 -17.17
N PRO A 125 -55.26 43.06 -17.88
CA PRO A 125 -56.69 43.36 -17.80
C PRO A 125 -57.48 42.21 -18.42
N THR A 126 -58.24 41.47 -17.60
CA THR A 126 -59.21 40.49 -18.09
C THR A 126 -60.26 41.23 -18.90
N THR A 127 -60.18 41.14 -20.23
CA THR A 127 -61.26 41.58 -21.11
C THR A 127 -62.45 40.67 -20.90
N THR A 128 -63.35 41.06 -20.01
CA THR A 128 -64.72 40.56 -19.91
C THR A 128 -65.40 40.85 -21.24
N LYS A 129 -65.45 39.87 -22.15
CA LYS A 129 -66.44 39.88 -23.22
C LYS A 129 -67.80 39.59 -22.59
N SER A 130 -68.47 40.65 -22.16
CA SER A 130 -69.91 40.63 -21.93
C SER A 130 -70.58 40.47 -23.29
N SER A 131 -70.99 39.23 -23.60
CA SER A 131 -71.84 38.94 -24.75
C SER A 131 -73.29 39.05 -24.28
N ALA A 132 -73.89 40.21 -24.51
CA ALA A 132 -75.32 40.41 -24.38
C ALA A 132 -76.06 39.60 -25.46
N ALA A 133 -77.09 38.87 -25.04
CA ALA A 133 -78.13 38.29 -25.88
C ALA A 133 -79.48 38.78 -25.35
#